data_AF-A0A7W0MAI9-F1
#
_entry.id   AF-A0A7W0MAI9-F1
#
_cell.length_a   1.000
_cell.length_b   1.000
_cell.length_c   1.000
_cell.angle_alpha   90.00
_cell.angle_beta   90.00
_cell.angle_gamma   90.00
#
_symmetry.space_group_name_H-M   'P 1'
#
loop_
_entity.id
_entity.type
_entity.pdbx_description
1 polymer ?
#
loop_
_entity_poly.entity_id
_entity_poly.type
_entity_poly.pdbx_seq_one_letter_code
_entity_poly.pdbx_strand_id
1 'polypeptide(L)'
;MEVRPGESFPVLELVEYRLGNLDFAVARLGPNAAGDLPGAAFGRLVVAVEDIADEEAMLCIIQHPNGSPKKVEAGPMQSNVGGQISYDSLDTQGGSSGSPIVSLTGEIVGVHTNGGCTAFSGFNFGVAVMAIRGASSHMP
;
A
#
# COMPACT_ATOMS: atom_id res chain seq x y z
N MET A 1 17.16 8.86 19.88
CA MET A 1 17.34 8.34 18.51
C MET A 1 16.97 9.47 17.57
N GLU A 2 17.87 9.86 16.68
CA GLU A 2 17.62 10.93 15.71
C GLU A 2 16.79 10.36 14.54
N VAL A 3 15.68 11.03 14.21
CA VAL A 3 14.85 10.64 13.07
C VAL A 3 15.60 11.03 11.79
N ARG A 4 15.76 10.09 10.86
CA ARG A 4 16.37 10.41 9.55
C ARG A 4 15.53 11.46 8.85
N PRO A 5 16.14 12.51 8.27
CA PRO A 5 15.42 13.49 7.47
C PRO A 5 14.65 12.79 6.34
N GLY A 6 13.46 13.32 6.03
CA GLY A 6 12.71 12.87 4.87
C GLY A 6 13.43 13.25 3.57
N GLU A 7 13.26 12.42 2.55
CA GLU A 7 13.69 12.72 1.19
C GLU A 7 12.45 12.95 0.32
N SER A 8 12.54 13.87 -0.64
CA SER A 8 11.41 14.24 -1.47
C SER A 8 11.73 14.04 -2.94
N PHE A 9 10.76 13.47 -3.66
CA PHE A 9 10.82 13.24 -5.10
C PHE A 9 9.61 13.95 -5.73
N PRO A 10 9.80 14.73 -6.80
CA PRO A 10 8.70 15.44 -7.44
C PRO A 10 7.76 14.46 -8.14
N VAL A 11 6.46 14.68 -8.03
CA VAL A 11 5.48 14.04 -8.91
C VAL A 11 5.54 14.76 -10.26
N LEU A 12 5.97 14.05 -11.30
CA LEU A 12 6.04 14.56 -12.67
C LEU A 12 4.70 14.44 -13.39
N GLU A 13 3.95 13.39 -13.08
CA GLU A 13 2.71 13.05 -13.77
C GLU A 13 1.79 12.22 -12.85
N LEU A 14 0.51 12.55 -12.82
CA LEU A 14 -0.55 11.68 -12.30
C LEU A 14 -1.09 10.87 -13.48
N VAL A 15 -0.61 9.64 -13.62
CA VAL A 15 -0.84 8.77 -14.78
C VAL A 15 -2.27 8.22 -14.76
N GLU A 16 -2.71 7.74 -13.60
CA GLU A 16 -4.06 7.22 -13.40
C GLU A 16 -4.56 7.68 -12.02
N TYR A 17 -5.86 7.99 -11.92
CA TYR A 17 -6.48 8.44 -10.67
C TYR A 17 -7.90 7.90 -10.57
N ARG A 18 -8.16 7.13 -9.50
CA ARG A 18 -9.47 6.55 -9.19
C ARG A 18 -10.11 5.77 -10.33
N LEU A 19 -9.29 5.07 -11.12
CA LEU A 19 -9.75 4.31 -12.27
C LEU A 19 -10.66 3.17 -11.82
N GLY A 20 -11.76 2.94 -12.54
CA GLY A 20 -12.76 1.93 -12.15
C GLY A 20 -13.49 2.22 -10.83
N ASN A 21 -13.46 3.47 -10.35
CA ASN A 21 -13.94 3.88 -9.02
C ASN A 21 -13.20 3.22 -7.84
N LEU A 22 -11.99 2.71 -8.07
CA LEU A 22 -11.13 2.15 -7.03
C LEU A 22 -10.29 3.27 -6.39
N ASP A 23 -10.02 3.21 -5.08
CA ASP A 23 -9.27 4.27 -4.40
C ASP A 23 -7.74 4.04 -4.49
N PHE A 24 -7.20 4.18 -5.71
CA PHE A 24 -5.77 4.14 -5.99
C PHE A 24 -5.36 5.22 -7.01
N ALA A 25 -4.06 5.43 -7.13
CA ALA A 25 -3.47 6.28 -8.15
C ALA A 25 -2.14 5.70 -8.63
N VAL A 26 -1.78 6.03 -9.88
CA VAL A 26 -0.46 5.77 -10.45
C VAL A 26 0.18 7.10 -10.74
N ALA A 27 1.38 7.32 -10.20
CA ALA A 27 2.12 8.56 -10.38
C ALA A 27 3.53 8.28 -10.88
N ARG A 28 4.02 9.13 -11.78
CA ARG A 28 5.42 9.13 -12.20
C ARG A 28 6.21 10.05 -11.29
N LEU A 29 7.24 9.51 -10.65
CA LEU A 29 8.15 10.28 -9.81
C LEU A 29 9.41 10.65 -10.59
N GLY A 30 9.92 11.85 -10.36
CA GLY A 30 11.18 12.35 -10.88
C GLY A 30 12.34 12.14 -9.89
N PRO A 31 13.56 12.55 -10.28
CA PRO A 31 14.71 12.45 -9.40
C PRO A 31 14.64 13.46 -8.24
N ASN A 32 15.31 13.14 -7.13
CA ASN A 32 15.57 14.05 -6.01
C ASN A 32 16.54 15.19 -6.42
N ALA A 33 16.92 16.04 -5.46
CA ALA A 33 17.90 17.12 -5.69
C ALA A 33 19.32 16.62 -6.04
N ALA A 34 19.66 15.38 -5.70
CA ALA A 34 20.94 14.74 -6.03
C ALA A 34 20.94 14.04 -7.41
N GLY A 35 19.78 13.95 -8.08
CA GLY A 35 19.61 13.26 -9.35
C GLY A 35 19.19 11.79 -9.26
N ASP A 36 18.98 11.25 -8.05
CA ASP A 36 18.58 9.85 -7.86
C ASP A 36 17.08 9.66 -8.02
N LEU A 37 16.67 8.56 -8.67
CA LEU A 37 15.29 8.10 -8.67
C LEU A 37 14.97 7.37 -7.35
N PRO A 38 13.71 7.37 -6.88
CA PRO A 38 13.34 6.72 -5.63
C PRO A 38 13.74 5.24 -5.60
N GLY A 39 13.54 4.53 -6.71
CA GLY A 39 13.89 3.12 -6.84
C GLY A 39 15.39 2.84 -6.84
N ALA A 40 16.23 3.82 -7.19
CA ALA A 40 17.68 3.70 -7.09
C ALA A 40 18.16 3.95 -5.65
N ALA A 41 17.53 4.90 -4.95
CA ALA A 41 17.86 5.25 -3.57
C ALA A 41 17.35 4.21 -2.55
N PHE A 42 16.14 3.67 -2.75
CA PHE A 42 15.45 2.84 -1.75
C PHE A 42 15.08 1.42 -2.22
N GLY A 43 15.31 1.10 -3.48
CA GLY A 43 14.83 -0.15 -4.09
C GLY A 43 13.34 -0.11 -4.42
N ARG A 44 12.80 -1.28 -4.79
CA ARG A 44 11.40 -1.47 -5.19
C ARG A 44 10.87 -2.80 -4.69
N LEU A 45 9.58 -2.83 -4.36
CA LEU A 45 8.84 -4.07 -4.17
C LEU A 45 8.27 -4.53 -5.52
N VAL A 46 8.02 -5.83 -5.63
CA VAL A 46 7.33 -6.43 -6.78
C VAL A 46 5.83 -6.40 -6.51
N VAL A 47 5.03 -6.09 -7.54
CA VAL A 47 3.57 -6.16 -7.46
C VAL A 47 3.13 -7.58 -7.83
N ALA A 48 2.38 -8.23 -6.94
CA ALA A 48 1.89 -9.58 -7.16
C ALA A 48 1.05 -9.67 -8.44
N VAL A 49 1.16 -10.79 -9.16
CA VAL A 49 0.44 -11.03 -10.42
C VAL A 49 -0.96 -11.58 -10.20
N GLU A 50 -1.24 -12.08 -9.00
CA GLU A 50 -2.52 -12.67 -8.60
C GLU A 50 -2.87 -12.20 -7.19
N ASP A 51 -4.15 -12.29 -6.86
CA ASP A 51 -4.64 -12.03 -5.52
C ASP A 51 -4.17 -13.13 -4.56
N ILE A 52 -3.93 -12.76 -3.31
CA ILE A 52 -3.74 -13.73 -2.24
C ILE A 52 -5.09 -14.41 -1.95
N ALA A 53 -5.11 -15.74 -2.10
CA ALA A 53 -6.32 -16.54 -2.01
C ALA A 53 -6.49 -17.26 -0.66
N ASP A 54 -5.39 -17.48 0.06
CA ASP A 54 -5.42 -18.18 1.34
C ASP A 54 -6.04 -17.28 2.42
N GLU A 55 -7.14 -17.74 3.02
CA GLU A 55 -7.68 -17.13 4.23
C GLU A 55 -6.61 -17.14 5.34
N GLU A 56 -6.61 -16.11 6.19
CA GLU A 56 -5.61 -15.93 7.26
C GLU A 56 -4.15 -15.76 6.80
N ALA A 57 -3.91 -15.61 5.49
CA ALA A 57 -2.57 -15.34 4.99
C ALA A 57 -1.96 -14.10 5.67
N MET A 58 -0.70 -14.21 6.09
CA MET A 58 -0.03 -13.14 6.80
C MET A 58 0.28 -11.97 5.86
N LEU A 59 -0.22 -10.79 6.26
CA LEU A 59 0.00 -9.51 5.63
C LEU A 59 1.01 -8.69 6.43
N CYS A 60 1.68 -7.77 5.76
CA CYS A 60 2.55 -6.75 6.34
C CYS A 60 2.17 -5.39 5.77
N ILE A 61 2.02 -4.39 6.65
CA ILE A 61 1.77 -2.99 6.28
C ILE A 61 2.99 -2.17 6.70
N ILE A 62 3.62 -1.51 5.73
CA ILE A 62 4.73 -0.59 5.95
C ILE A 62 4.21 0.84 5.78
N GLN A 63 4.08 1.58 6.88
CA GLN A 63 3.25 2.79 6.94
C GLN A 63 3.91 3.97 7.65
N HIS A 64 3.33 5.16 7.45
CA HIS A 64 3.73 6.43 8.06
C HIS A 64 2.53 7.15 8.70
N PRO A 65 1.93 6.59 9.77
CA PRO A 65 0.74 7.16 10.39
C PRO A 65 1.01 8.60 10.87
N ASN A 66 0.13 9.51 10.48
CA ASN A 66 0.21 10.96 10.72
C ASN A 66 1.54 11.59 10.23
N GLY A 67 2.18 11.00 9.21
CA GLY A 67 3.50 11.44 8.72
C GLY A 67 4.65 11.17 9.71
N SER A 68 4.41 10.39 10.76
CA SER A 68 5.42 10.01 11.75
C SER A 68 6.46 9.05 11.16
N PRO A 69 7.56 8.74 11.88
CA PRO A 69 8.48 7.70 11.47
C PRO A 69 7.78 6.39 11.12
N LYS A 70 8.38 5.64 10.20
CA LYS A 70 7.88 4.36 9.70
C LYS A 70 7.44 3.45 10.85
N LYS A 71 6.25 2.86 10.71
CA LYS A 71 5.78 1.74 11.52
C LYS A 71 5.52 0.55 10.61
N VAL A 72 5.68 -0.64 11.16
CA VAL A 72 5.45 -1.90 10.45
C VAL A 72 4.55 -2.75 11.33
N GLU A 73 3.42 -3.18 10.78
CA GLU A 73 2.48 -4.08 11.44
C GLU A 73 2.31 -5.33 10.57
N ALA A 74 2.08 -6.47 11.21
CA ALA A 74 1.83 -7.73 10.51
C ALA A 74 0.76 -8.54 11.22
N GLY A 75 -0.08 -9.21 10.45
CA GLY A 75 -1.19 -10.00 10.97
C GLY A 75 -1.95 -10.72 9.86
N PRO A 76 -2.87 -11.62 10.21
CA PRO A 76 -3.64 -12.38 9.24
C PRO A 76 -4.60 -11.48 8.45
N MET A 77 -4.76 -11.80 7.16
CA MET A 77 -5.86 -11.34 6.34
C MET A 77 -7.18 -11.94 6.86
N GLN A 78 -8.24 -11.13 6.88
CA GLN A 78 -9.59 -11.61 7.21
C GLN A 78 -10.36 -12.05 5.97
N SER A 79 -10.29 -11.29 4.88
CA SER A 79 -10.84 -11.73 3.59
C SER A 79 -10.25 -10.94 2.41
N ASN A 80 -10.35 -11.51 1.22
CA ASN A 80 -10.12 -10.84 -0.06
C ASN A 80 -11.27 -11.17 -1.02
N VAL A 81 -12.26 -10.28 -1.11
CA VAL A 81 -13.49 -10.53 -1.86
C VAL A 81 -13.88 -9.28 -2.64
N GLY A 82 -14.25 -9.46 -3.91
CA GLY A 82 -14.76 -8.36 -4.75
C GLY A 82 -13.74 -7.25 -5.00
N GLY A 83 -12.44 -7.57 -4.98
CA GLY A 83 -11.37 -6.58 -5.14
C GLY A 83 -11.05 -5.78 -3.89
N GLN A 84 -11.55 -6.20 -2.72
CA GLN A 84 -11.28 -5.58 -1.44
C GLN A 84 -10.66 -6.57 -0.47
N ILE A 85 -9.50 -6.19 0.09
CA ILE A 85 -8.83 -6.91 1.17
C ILE A 85 -9.28 -6.30 2.49
N SER A 86 -9.58 -7.14 3.48
CA SER A 86 -9.90 -6.72 4.84
C SER A 86 -9.01 -7.41 5.88
N TYR A 87 -8.71 -6.69 6.96
CA TYR A 87 -7.92 -7.17 8.09
C TYR A 87 -8.24 -6.33 9.33
N ASP A 88 -8.17 -6.92 10.52
CA ASP A 88 -8.60 -6.29 11.78
C ASP A 88 -7.51 -6.22 12.86
N SER A 89 -6.40 -6.92 12.67
CA SER A 89 -5.31 -7.04 13.64
C SER A 89 -4.09 -6.15 13.35
N LEU A 90 -4.10 -5.42 12.22
CA LEU A 90 -3.03 -4.50 11.85
C LEU A 90 -3.49 -3.07 12.10
N ASP A 91 -2.89 -2.42 13.10
CA ASP A 91 -3.23 -1.05 13.47
C ASP A 91 -2.87 -0.06 12.36
N THR A 92 -3.85 0.76 11.96
CA THR A 92 -3.65 1.87 11.03
C THR A 92 -4.26 3.14 11.62
N GLN A 93 -3.70 4.29 11.25
CA GLN A 93 -4.21 5.60 11.66
C GLN A 93 -4.32 6.53 10.45
N GLY A 94 -4.87 7.73 10.63
CA GLY A 94 -4.80 8.78 9.60
C GLY A 94 -3.39 8.91 9.04
N GLY A 95 -3.26 9.09 7.72
CA GLY A 95 -1.96 9.13 7.03
C GLY A 95 -1.36 7.77 6.66
N SER A 96 -2.03 6.65 6.98
CA SER A 96 -1.58 5.31 6.54
C SER A 96 -2.08 4.97 5.12
N SER A 97 -3.11 5.66 4.61
CA SER A 97 -3.65 5.46 3.27
C SER A 97 -2.54 5.55 2.20
N GLY A 98 -2.56 4.63 1.24
CA GLY A 98 -1.53 4.47 0.22
C GLY A 98 -0.37 3.54 0.64
N SER A 99 -0.32 3.08 1.89
CA SER A 99 0.68 2.09 2.33
C SER A 99 0.48 0.76 1.60
N PRO A 100 1.57 0.07 1.20
CA PRO A 100 1.46 -1.23 0.57
C PRO A 100 0.97 -2.29 1.56
N ILE A 101 0.08 -3.16 1.08
CA ILE A 101 -0.25 -4.43 1.71
C ILE A 101 0.67 -5.47 1.09
N VAL A 102 1.53 -6.08 1.91
CA VAL A 102 2.63 -6.95 1.45
C VAL A 102 2.41 -8.38 1.95
N SER A 103 2.61 -9.38 1.10
CA SER A 103 2.59 -10.80 1.47
C SER A 103 3.86 -11.22 2.22
N LEU A 104 3.86 -12.44 2.77
CA LEU A 104 5.09 -13.05 3.31
C LEU A 104 6.23 -13.20 2.30
N THR A 105 5.93 -13.26 1.00
CA THR A 105 6.94 -13.34 -0.08
C THR A 105 7.55 -11.98 -0.41
N GLY A 106 7.06 -10.89 0.19
CA GLY A 106 7.54 -9.53 -0.07
C GLY A 106 6.91 -8.86 -1.29
N GLU A 107 5.80 -9.39 -1.79
CA GLU A 107 5.08 -8.84 -2.94
C GLU A 107 3.91 -7.95 -2.49
N ILE A 108 3.65 -6.87 -3.22
CA ILE A 108 2.49 -6.02 -2.99
C ILE A 108 1.24 -6.74 -3.49
N VAL A 109 0.34 -7.09 -2.58
CA VAL A 109 -0.95 -7.74 -2.86
C VAL A 109 -2.13 -6.76 -2.80
N GLY A 110 -1.89 -5.51 -2.39
CA GLY A 110 -2.89 -4.46 -2.42
C GLY A 110 -2.39 -3.13 -1.87
N VAL A 111 -3.28 -2.15 -1.83
CA VAL A 111 -3.02 -0.81 -1.29
C VAL A 111 -4.03 -0.51 -0.18
N HIS A 112 -3.55 -0.13 1.00
CA HIS A 112 -4.42 0.26 2.10
C HIS A 112 -5.13 1.59 1.81
N THR A 113 -6.44 1.66 2.03
CA THR A 113 -7.24 2.84 1.70
C THR A 113 -7.99 3.39 2.90
N ASN A 114 -8.62 2.53 3.69
CA ASN A 114 -9.54 2.94 4.74
C ASN A 114 -9.22 2.23 6.04
N GLY A 115 -9.19 3.00 7.13
CA GLY A 115 -9.35 2.44 8.46
C GLY A 115 -10.82 2.10 8.74
N GLY A 116 -11.03 1.40 9.83
CA GLY A 116 -12.38 1.06 10.31
C GLY A 116 -12.39 0.21 11.57
N CYS A 117 -11.21 -0.25 12.02
CA CYS A 117 -11.02 -0.90 13.30
C CYS A 117 -11.22 0.07 14.46
N THR A 118 -11.88 -0.44 15.49
CA THR A 118 -11.93 0.09 16.85
C THR A 118 -11.30 -0.94 17.77
N ALA A 119 -11.18 -0.62 19.06
CA ALA A 119 -10.69 -1.57 20.06
C ALA A 119 -11.52 -2.87 20.18
N PHE A 120 -12.73 -2.92 19.62
CA PHE A 120 -13.66 -4.03 19.84
C PHE A 120 -14.30 -4.59 18.56
N SER A 121 -14.14 -3.94 17.41
CA SER A 121 -14.79 -4.35 16.15
C SER A 121 -14.26 -3.57 14.95
N GLY A 122 -14.64 -4.03 13.76
CA GLY A 122 -14.38 -3.35 12.50
C GLY A 122 -13.11 -3.83 11.81
N PHE A 123 -12.95 -3.43 10.56
CA PHE A 123 -11.84 -3.84 9.70
C PHE A 123 -11.19 -2.61 9.09
N ASN A 124 -9.90 -2.74 8.84
CA ASN A 124 -9.18 -1.92 7.90
C ASN A 124 -9.32 -2.57 6.51
N PHE A 125 -9.25 -1.75 5.47
CA PHE A 125 -9.51 -2.16 4.10
C PHE A 125 -8.43 -1.67 3.15
N GLY A 126 -8.29 -2.40 2.05
CA GLY A 126 -7.52 -1.96 0.90
C GLY A 126 -8.09 -2.48 -0.41
N VAL A 127 -7.62 -1.91 -1.50
CA VAL A 127 -7.92 -2.38 -2.86
C VAL A 127 -6.95 -3.52 -3.19
N ALA A 128 -7.50 -4.66 -3.59
CA ALA A 128 -6.74 -5.86 -3.96
C ALA A 128 -5.99 -5.65 -5.28
N VAL A 129 -4.86 -6.33 -5.44
CA VAL A 129 -3.98 -6.16 -6.60
C VAL A 129 -4.70 -6.50 -7.90
N MET A 130 -5.51 -7.57 -7.97
CA MET A 130 -6.20 -7.92 -9.22
C MET A 130 -7.26 -6.89 -9.62
N ALA A 131 -7.88 -6.20 -8.67
CA ALA A 131 -8.79 -5.10 -9.00
C ALA A 131 -8.02 -3.93 -9.63
N ILE A 132 -6.85 -3.60 -9.09
CA ILE A 132 -5.96 -2.58 -9.66
C ILE A 132 -5.50 -3.00 -11.06
N ARG A 133 -5.02 -4.23 -11.22
CA ARG A 133 -4.52 -4.75 -12.51
C ARG A 133 -5.61 -4.83 -13.58
N GLY A 134 -6.80 -5.27 -13.19
CA GLY A 134 -7.95 -5.34 -14.09
C GLY A 134 -8.42 -3.97 -14.59
N ALA A 135 -8.16 -2.90 -13.83
CA ALA A 135 -8.51 -1.54 -14.21
C ALA A 135 -7.37 -0.80 -14.93
N SER A 136 -6.12 -1.00 -14.49
CA SER A 136 -4.96 -0.21 -14.89
C SER A 136 -4.30 -0.70 -16.19
N SER A 137 -4.01 0.24 -17.08
CA SER A 137 -3.19 -0.04 -18.27
C SER A 137 -1.68 -0.02 -17.98
N HIS A 138 -1.28 0.51 -16.82
CA HIS A 138 0.11 0.67 -16.40
C HIS A 138 0.54 -0.39 -15.37
N MET A 139 -0.39 -1.19 -14.88
CA MET A 139 -0.14 -2.34 -14.01
C MET A 139 -0.89 -3.58 -14.53
N PRO A 140 -0.60 -4.09 -15.74
CA PRO A 140 -1.29 -5.24 -16.32
C PRO A 140 -0.96 -6.53 -15.56
#